data_AF-A0A1I2FAA8-F1
#
_entry.id   AF-A0A1I2FAA8-F1
#
_cell.length_a   1.000
_cell.length_b   1.000
_cell.length_c   1.000
_cell.angle_alpha   90.00
_cell.angle_beta   90.00
_cell.angle_gamma   90.00
#
_symmetry.space_group_name_H-M   'P 1'
#
loop_
_entity.id
_entity.type
_entity.pdbx_description
1 polymer ?
#
loop_
_entity_poly.entity_id
_entity_poly.type
_entity_poly.pdbx_seq_one_letter_code
_entity_poly.pdbx_strand_id
1 'polypeptide(L)'
;MERNTYYIQMHPNMMRITNVKLDDNTIQYGVRATPEEKLELEKRMDEVQRDDASPSLLLERVHDEYLEEDAKAGLNMETKQLFQKIYELGTPETKKFLEEQGMATF
;
A
#
# COMPACT_ATOMS: atom_id res chain seq x y z
N MET A 1 0.69 -1.50 23.57
CA MET A 1 1.62 -0.55 22.92
C MET A 1 0.80 0.52 22.23
N GLU A 2 1.27 1.77 22.23
CA GLU A 2 0.58 2.88 21.59
C GLU A 2 0.64 2.74 20.06
N ARG A 3 -0.51 2.86 19.40
CA ARG A 3 -0.61 2.83 17.94
C ARG A 3 -0.57 4.25 17.41
N ASN A 4 0.33 4.51 16.48
CA ASN A 4 0.47 5.80 15.82
C ASN A 4 -0.12 5.73 14.41
N THR A 5 -0.56 6.88 13.90
CA THR A 5 -0.99 6.98 12.50
C THR A 5 0.23 7.26 11.65
N TYR A 6 0.44 6.42 10.65
CA TYR A 6 1.46 6.58 9.63
C TYR A 6 0.78 6.73 8.27
N TYR A 7 1.46 7.37 7.34
CA TYR A 7 1.01 7.59 5.98
C TYR A 7 2.01 6.91 5.04
N ILE A 8 1.51 5.98 4.24
CA ILE A 8 2.27 5.29 3.22
C ILE A 8 2.11 6.08 1.93
N GLN A 9 3.20 6.69 1.50
CA GLN A 9 3.31 7.34 0.21
C GLN A 9 3.71 6.29 -0.83
N MET A 10 2.90 6.16 -1.86
CA MET A 10 3.30 5.42 -3.05
C MET A 10 3.73 6.44 -4.11
N HIS A 11 5.00 6.38 -4.49
CA HIS A 11 5.51 7.00 -5.70
C HIS A 11 5.83 5.90 -6.72
N PRO A 12 5.77 6.20 -8.03
CA PRO A 12 6.08 5.22 -9.06
C PRO A 12 7.47 4.58 -8.87
N ASN A 13 8.44 5.33 -8.35
CA ASN A 13 9.80 4.82 -8.20
C ASN A 13 10.12 4.37 -6.76
N MET A 14 9.27 4.66 -5.77
CA MET A 14 9.57 4.37 -4.37
C MET A 14 8.33 4.38 -3.50
N MET A 15 8.28 3.47 -2.52
CA MET A 15 7.28 3.52 -1.45
C MET A 15 7.94 3.99 -0.14
N ARG A 16 7.31 4.92 0.57
CA ARG A 16 7.80 5.41 1.87
C ARG A 16 6.71 5.48 2.91
N ILE A 17 7.04 5.15 4.14
CA ILE A 17 6.17 5.39 5.30
C ILE A 17 6.66 6.63 6.05
N THR A 18 5.73 7.50 6.43
CA THR A 18 5.99 8.71 7.21
C THR A 18 4.96 8.83 8.32
N ASN A 19 5.28 9.55 9.40
CA ASN A 19 4.30 9.93 10.44
C ASN A 19 3.62 11.27 10.14
N VAL A 20 3.98 11.93 9.02
CA VAL A 20 3.45 13.22 8.62
C VAL A 20 2.64 13.06 7.34
N LYS A 21 1.37 13.49 7.36
CA LYS A 21 0.57 13.61 6.12
C LYS A 21 1.17 14.71 5.26
N LEU A 22 1.58 14.39 4.04
CA LEU A 22 2.02 15.35 3.03
C LEU A 22 0.82 15.95 2.28
N ASP A 23 1.06 16.98 1.49
CA ASP A 23 0.04 17.70 0.72
C ASP A 23 -0.86 16.81 -0.15
N ASP A 24 -2.08 17.30 -0.36
CA ASP A 24 -3.26 16.60 -0.91
C ASP A 24 -3.08 16.02 -2.33
N ASN A 25 -2.04 16.42 -3.04
CA ASN A 25 -1.80 16.00 -4.43
C ASN A 25 -1.03 14.67 -4.55
N THR A 26 -0.60 14.07 -3.45
CA THR A 26 0.07 12.76 -3.45
C THR A 26 -0.84 11.71 -2.82
N ILE A 27 -0.96 10.55 -3.46
CA ILE A 27 -1.71 9.41 -2.95
C ILE A 27 -1.01 8.88 -1.70
N GLN A 28 -1.75 8.89 -0.60
CA GLN A 28 -1.24 8.52 0.71
C GLN A 28 -2.24 7.62 1.42
N TYR A 29 -1.78 6.44 1.85
CA TYR A 29 -2.59 5.50 2.62
C TYR A 29 -2.30 5.69 4.10
N GLY A 30 -3.29 6.19 4.85
CA GLY A 30 -3.21 6.26 6.30
C GLY A 30 -3.35 4.87 6.93
N VAL A 31 -2.40 4.46 7.77
CA VAL A 31 -2.40 3.20 8.52
C VAL A 31 -2.18 3.48 10.01
N ARG A 32 -2.83 2.71 10.88
CA ARG A 32 -2.65 2.73 12.34
C ARG A 32 -1.86 1.50 12.77
N ALA A 33 -0.60 1.70 13.11
CA ALA A 33 0.34 0.62 13.41
C ALA A 33 1.12 0.92 14.71
N THR A 34 1.65 -0.11 15.36
CA THR A 34 2.70 0.05 16.37
C THR A 34 4.04 0.36 15.69
N PRO A 35 5.06 0.87 16.41
CA PRO A 35 6.42 1.02 15.86
C PRO A 35 7.00 -0.30 15.32
N GLU A 36 6.63 -1.44 15.91
CA GLU A 36 7.04 -2.77 15.41
C GLU A 36 6.35 -3.11 14.08
N GLU A 37 5.03 -2.93 14.00
CA GLU A 37 4.26 -3.14 12.76
C GLU A 37 4.70 -2.20 11.64
N LYS A 38 5.08 -0.95 11.98
CA LYS A 38 5.66 0.02 11.04
C LYS A 38 6.98 -0.49 10.46
N LEU A 39 7.84 -1.07 11.29
CA LEU A 39 9.13 -1.60 10.87
C LEU A 39 8.96 -2.85 9.98
N GLU A 40 7.99 -3.71 10.29
CA GLU A 40 7.62 -4.84 9.42
C GLU A 40 7.09 -4.37 8.06
N LEU A 41 6.24 -3.34 8.04
CA LEU A 41 5.73 -2.72 6.82
C LEU A 41 6.89 -2.17 5.97
N GLU A 42 7.80 -1.40 6.55
CA GLU A 42 8.98 -0.88 5.85
C GLU A 42 9.81 -1.99 5.20
N LYS A 43 10.05 -3.06 5.96
CA LYS A 43 10.85 -4.18 5.45
C LYS A 43 10.15 -4.83 4.25
N ARG A 44 8.84 -5.07 4.33
CA ARG A 44 8.06 -5.62 3.20
C ARG A 44 8.04 -4.69 2.01
N MET A 45 7.96 -3.38 2.23
CA MET A 45 8.03 -2.39 1.16
C MET A 45 9.41 -2.41 0.48
N ASP A 46 10.51 -2.59 1.22
CA ASP A 46 11.86 -2.75 0.67
C ASP A 46 11.98 -4.06 -0.13
N GLU A 47 11.44 -5.16 0.39
CA GLU A 47 11.43 -6.46 -0.30
C GLU A 47 10.67 -6.39 -1.63
N VAL A 48 9.45 -5.82 -1.65
CA VAL A 48 8.67 -5.64 -2.87
C VAL A 48 9.40 -4.75 -3.88
N GLN A 49 10.08 -3.69 -3.44
CA GLN A 49 10.87 -2.82 -4.33
C GLN A 49 12.12 -3.50 -4.90
N ARG A 50 12.67 -4.50 -4.19
CA ARG A 50 13.87 -5.24 -4.61
C ARG A 50 13.55 -6.41 -5.51
N ASP A 51 12.36 -6.98 -5.42
CA ASP A 51 11.88 -8.10 -6.24
C ASP A 51 11.39 -7.66 -7.65
N ASP A 52 11.85 -6.50 -8.14
CA ASP A 52 11.51 -5.89 -9.44
C ASP A 52 10.01 -5.58 -9.65
N ALA A 53 9.19 -5.67 -8.59
CA ALA A 53 7.82 -5.19 -8.63
C ALA A 53 7.81 -3.65 -8.67
N SER A 54 7.85 -3.10 -9.89
CA SER A 54 7.86 -1.66 -10.14
C SER A 54 6.68 -1.00 -9.42
N PRO A 55 6.91 -0.10 -8.45
CA PRO A 55 5.83 0.60 -7.75
C PRO A 55 4.97 1.44 -8.70
N SER A 56 5.52 1.86 -9.84
CA SER A 56 4.81 2.50 -10.96
C SER A 56 3.72 1.61 -11.52
N LEU A 57 4.05 0.33 -11.69
CA LEU A 57 3.14 -0.68 -12.21
C LEU A 57 2.05 -0.99 -11.17
N LEU A 58 2.37 -0.90 -9.88
CA LEU A 58 1.37 -0.98 -8.81
C LEU A 58 0.45 0.24 -8.84
N LEU A 59 1.00 1.45 -8.97
CA LEU A 59 0.23 2.69 -9.04
C LEU A 59 -0.67 2.77 -10.27
N GLU A 60 -0.14 2.44 -11.45
CA GLU A 60 -0.92 2.31 -12.68
C GLU A 60 -2.03 1.28 -12.48
N ARG A 61 -1.73 0.15 -11.84
CA ARG A 61 -2.77 -0.86 -11.57
C ARG A 61 -3.79 -0.46 -10.51
N VAL A 62 -3.46 0.45 -9.59
CA VAL A 62 -4.42 1.04 -8.64
C VAL A 62 -5.34 2.00 -9.37
N HIS A 63 -4.79 2.83 -10.24
CA HIS A 63 -5.53 3.90 -10.91
C HIS A 63 -6.34 3.43 -12.12
N ASP A 64 -6.01 2.28 -12.71
CA ASP A 64 -6.74 1.76 -13.85
C ASP A 64 -7.95 0.96 -13.36
N GLU A 65 -9.12 1.61 -13.35
CA GLU A 65 -10.43 1.07 -12.93
C GLU A 65 -10.90 -0.16 -13.75
N TYR A 66 -10.11 -0.61 -14.73
CA TYR A 66 -10.43 -1.66 -15.70
C TYR A 66 -9.64 -2.96 -15.55
N LEU A 67 -8.77 -3.08 -14.54
CA LEU A 67 -7.95 -4.29 -14.40
C LEU A 67 -8.76 -5.50 -13.91
N GLU A 68 -9.05 -6.36 -14.87
CA GLU A 68 -9.69 -7.68 -14.74
C GLU A 68 -8.99 -8.58 -13.71
N GLU A 69 -9.71 -9.58 -13.19
CA GLU A 69 -9.22 -10.57 -12.22
C GLU A 69 -7.87 -11.22 -12.60
N ASP A 70 -7.54 -11.26 -13.89
CA ASP A 70 -6.29 -11.80 -14.44
C ASP A 70 -5.06 -10.93 -14.11
N ALA A 71 -5.22 -9.60 -13.99
CA ALA A 71 -4.14 -8.70 -13.56
C ALA A 71 -3.76 -8.87 -12.08
N LYS A 72 -4.70 -9.39 -11.26
CA LYS A 72 -4.41 -9.84 -9.89
C LYS A 72 -3.56 -11.11 -9.87
N ALA A 73 -3.55 -11.92 -10.93
CA ALA A 73 -2.74 -13.14 -11.00
C ALA A 73 -1.24 -12.84 -11.19
N GLY A 74 -0.90 -11.71 -11.81
CA GLY A 74 0.48 -11.26 -12.02
C GLY A 74 1.05 -10.32 -10.96
N LEU A 75 0.44 -10.24 -9.77
CA LEU A 75 1.04 -9.59 -8.61
C LEU A 75 1.81 -10.63 -7.80
N ASN A 76 3.11 -10.41 -7.60
CA ASN A 76 3.94 -11.29 -6.77
C ASN A 76 3.32 -11.43 -5.37
N MET A 77 3.48 -12.60 -4.75
CA MET A 77 2.87 -12.94 -3.48
C MET A 77 3.22 -11.92 -2.38
N GLU A 78 4.44 -11.37 -2.40
CA GLU A 78 4.87 -10.32 -1.47
C GLU A 78 4.06 -9.02 -1.61
N THR A 79 3.71 -8.64 -2.83
CA THR A 79 2.92 -7.44 -3.09
C THR A 79 1.50 -7.60 -2.56
N LYS A 80 0.87 -8.76 -2.79
CA LYS A 80 -0.45 -9.06 -2.23
C LYS A 80 -0.44 -8.99 -0.71
N GLN A 81 0.57 -9.58 -0.07
CA GLN A 81 0.71 -9.52 1.37
C GLN A 81 0.94 -8.09 1.89
N LEU A 82 1.67 -7.25 1.14
CA LEU A 82 1.85 -5.84 1.49
C LEU A 82 0.51 -5.10 1.48
N PHE A 83 -0.26 -5.17 0.38
CA PHE A 83 -1.56 -4.52 0.29
C PHE A 83 -2.57 -5.06 1.30
N GLN A 84 -2.56 -6.36 1.57
CA GLN A 84 -3.38 -6.96 2.62
C GLN A 84 -3.03 -6.37 3.99
N LYS A 85 -1.74 -6.24 4.31
CA LYS A 85 -1.29 -5.62 5.58
C LYS A 85 -1.67 -4.14 5.66
N ILE A 86 -1.56 -3.41 4.55
CA ILE A 86 -2.00 -2.00 4.44
C ILE A 86 -3.51 -1.91 4.65
N TYR A 87 -4.30 -2.84 4.12
CA TYR A 87 -5.74 -2.90 4.33
C TYR A 87 -6.06 -3.20 5.80
N GLU A 88 -5.44 -4.21 6.42
CA GLU A 88 -5.67 -4.57 7.82
C GLU A 88 -5.38 -3.42 8.78
N LEU A 89 -4.23 -2.76 8.59
CA LEU A 89 -3.77 -1.62 9.38
C LEU A 89 -4.36 -0.30 8.89
N GLY A 90 -5.06 -0.30 7.76
CA GLY A 90 -5.61 0.86 7.11
C GLY A 90 -6.62 1.60 7.99
N THR A 91 -6.57 2.92 7.92
CA THR A 91 -7.67 3.77 8.38
C THR A 91 -8.94 3.50 7.56
N PRO A 92 -10.12 3.88 8.05
CA PRO A 92 -11.37 3.70 7.31
C PRO A 92 -11.31 4.32 5.90
N GLU A 93 -10.64 5.46 5.77
CA GLU A 93 -10.43 6.14 4.48
C GLU A 93 -9.58 5.30 3.53
N THR A 94 -8.46 4.74 4.01
CA THR A 94 -7.59 3.83 3.25
C THR A 94 -8.33 2.57 2.81
N LYS A 95 -9.10 1.95 3.71
CA LYS A 95 -9.87 0.74 3.41
C LYS A 95 -10.89 1.01 2.32
N LYS A 96 -11.67 2.08 2.49
CA LYS A 96 -12.67 2.50 1.50
C LYS A 96 -12.03 2.80 0.15
N PHE A 97 -10.90 3.51 0.14
CA PHE A 97 -10.17 3.77 -1.09
C PHE A 97 -9.70 2.47 -1.77
N LEU A 98 -9.12 1.53 -1.04
CA LEU A 98 -8.72 0.22 -1.58
C LEU A 98 -9.92 -0.62 -2.07
N GLU A 99 -11.07 -0.53 -1.40
CA GLU A 99 -12.33 -1.15 -1.83
C GLU A 99 -12.84 -0.53 -3.14
N GLU A 100 -12.86 0.81 -3.24
CA GLU A 100 -13.29 1.55 -4.44
C GLU A 100 -12.36 1.29 -5.63
N GLN A 101 -11.09 0.98 -5.40
CA GLN A 101 -10.12 0.60 -6.44
C GLN A 101 -10.08 -0.92 -6.73
N GLY A 102 -11.02 -1.72 -6.19
CA GLY A 102 -11.09 -3.16 -6.46
C GLY A 102 -9.98 -4.00 -5.81
N MET A 103 -9.20 -3.42 -4.89
CA MET A 103 -8.05 -4.05 -4.25
C MET A 103 -8.38 -4.78 -2.96
N ALA A 104 -9.59 -4.62 -2.41
CA ALA A 104 -10.02 -5.30 -1.18
C ALA A 104 -10.46 -6.76 -1.37
N THR A 105 -10.45 -7.28 -2.60
CA THR A 105 -10.65 -8.70 -2.88
C THR A 105 -9.30 -9.41 -2.86
N PHE A 106 -8.93 -9.95 -1.69
CA PHE A 106 -7.73 -10.76 -1.46
C PHE A 106 -8.11 -12.23 -1.26
#